data_AF-A0A818J971-F1
#
_entry.id   AF-A0A818J971-F1
#
_cell.length_a   1.000
_cell.length_b   1.000
_cell.length_c   1.000
_cell.angle_alpha   90.00
_cell.angle_beta   90.00
_cell.angle_gamma   90.00
#
_symmetry.space_group_name_H-M   'P 1'
#
loop_
_entity.id
_entity.type
_entity.pdbx_description
1 polymer ?
#
loop_
_entity_poly.entity_id
_entity_poly.type
_entity_poly.pdbx_seq_one_letter_code
_entity_poly.pdbx_strand_id
1 'polypeptide(L)'
;MYFYEHFYCNPLWNRLGEAFSYLSLYKRDANCGRKDTPQSYHHLFLGMTSNNSDFLECSNNCSAKAVLSCKKCEINYCLKCSHIAHEQPAVKKHERVPIQQKSAGPARCKIHPNEYLKYWCFSCNRVICRNCQLTKGHDHKVIDVIDIASDVEKELKNKLESAQSSVEKAFEDAEKVVSSNKNLNKDKITVVFTCIRAAVDTCERELNECIDNIDDNNKEKLEKYQQNVTDATLKLEQYRKELENILVNNNYEMLLQSRENLTENIDQIEKDLEKLESSVEIRFTIENIDNLQTAVNDALKTVKIVQKQVELGSFSSHSPHADPQLVKLFKSVNDQGTTITDPEIITYIREHMDPSEKFYIRNIVLSYLEACLINRDPQKKIQEDIAKKRMTVLNAIIEHKPEAEIQAVYAIQNFVNKLEHPPKMAQLLFDIFYDEECVSEDAFFEWLRNPDQSETEGHAIVEISTKDFFTWLEQAETELEEGEEEEGS
;
A
#
# COMPACT_ATOMS: atom_id res chain seq x y z
N MET A 1 22.97 -0.11 -20.20
CA MET A 1 23.70 -1.37 -19.87
C MET A 1 24.18 -1.37 -18.41
N TYR A 2 23.35 -0.92 -17.47
CA TYR A 2 23.60 -1.00 -16.02
C TYR A 2 22.23 -0.88 -15.33
N PHE A 3 21.52 -1.99 -15.12
CA PHE A 3 20.33 -2.10 -14.24
C PHE A 3 19.81 -3.56 -14.29
N TYR A 4 20.63 -4.55 -13.93
CA TYR A 4 20.20 -5.96 -13.93
C TYR A 4 20.68 -6.81 -12.73
N GLU A 5 21.24 -6.23 -11.65
CA GLU A 5 21.90 -7.04 -10.60
C GLU A 5 21.30 -6.98 -9.18
N HIS A 6 20.14 -6.37 -8.93
CA HIS A 6 19.63 -6.26 -7.54
C HIS A 6 18.36 -7.03 -7.16
N PHE A 7 17.91 -8.01 -7.95
CA PHE A 7 16.75 -8.85 -7.58
C PHE A 7 17.05 -10.31 -7.20
N TYR A 8 18.32 -10.72 -7.11
CA TYR A 8 18.70 -12.07 -6.66
C TYR A 8 19.47 -12.04 -5.32
N CYS A 9 18.82 -11.64 -4.24
CA CYS A 9 19.36 -11.85 -2.89
C CYS A 9 18.22 -12.10 -1.88
N ASN A 10 17.45 -13.18 -2.10
CA ASN A 10 16.65 -13.76 -1.03
C ASN A 10 17.06 -15.24 -0.83
N PRO A 11 17.79 -15.58 0.26
CA PRO A 11 18.34 -16.92 0.51
C PRO A 11 17.30 -18.05 0.58
N LEU A 12 16.03 -17.71 0.77
CA LEU A 12 14.92 -18.67 0.83
C LEU A 12 14.53 -19.20 -0.57
N TRP A 13 14.65 -18.38 -1.62
CA TRP A 13 14.28 -18.76 -2.99
C TRP A 13 15.33 -19.66 -3.64
N ASN A 14 16.61 -19.46 -3.36
CA ASN A 14 17.68 -20.36 -3.83
C ASN A 14 17.55 -21.77 -3.21
N ARG A 15 17.15 -21.88 -1.93
CA ARG A 15 16.92 -23.18 -1.29
C ARG A 15 15.70 -23.93 -1.83
N LEU A 16 14.67 -23.21 -2.31
CA LEU A 16 13.49 -23.81 -2.95
C LEU A 16 13.76 -24.18 -4.43
N GLY A 17 14.55 -23.37 -5.15
CA GLY A 17 14.98 -23.68 -6.52
C GLY A 17 15.90 -24.91 -6.62
N GLU A 18 16.78 -25.12 -5.64
CA GLU A 18 17.62 -26.33 -5.54
C GLU A 18 16.77 -27.59 -5.25
N ALA A 19 15.69 -27.45 -4.46
CA ALA A 19 14.76 -28.55 -4.18
C ALA A 19 13.90 -28.94 -5.40
N PHE A 20 13.49 -27.97 -6.23
CA PHE A 20 12.68 -28.22 -7.44
C PHE A 20 13.49 -28.78 -8.63
N SER A 21 14.76 -28.41 -8.74
CA SER A 21 15.68 -29.00 -9.71
C SER A 21 15.79 -30.53 -9.55
N TYR A 22 15.63 -31.02 -8.31
CA TYR A 22 15.67 -32.44 -7.96
C TYR A 22 14.40 -33.22 -8.32
N LEU A 23 13.23 -32.58 -8.30
CA LEU A 23 11.93 -33.22 -8.60
C LEU A 23 11.61 -33.22 -10.11
N SER A 24 12.15 -32.26 -10.86
CA SER A 24 11.91 -32.14 -12.31
C SER A 24 12.64 -33.18 -13.18
N LEU A 25 13.69 -33.82 -12.67
CA LEU A 25 14.47 -34.84 -13.40
C LEU A 25 13.75 -36.19 -13.56
N TYR A 26 12.59 -36.39 -12.92
CA TYR A 26 11.80 -37.61 -13.05
C TYR A 26 10.68 -37.54 -14.11
N LYS A 27 10.48 -36.38 -14.77
CA LYS A 27 9.32 -36.15 -15.65
C LYS A 27 9.64 -35.81 -17.10
N ARG A 28 10.89 -35.96 -17.58
CA ARG A 28 11.22 -35.51 -18.94
C ARG A 28 12.17 -36.46 -19.70
N ASP A 29 11.65 -37.63 -20.05
CA ASP A 29 12.15 -38.42 -21.18
C ASP A 29 10.99 -38.84 -22.10
N ALA A 30 10.55 -37.91 -22.93
CA ALA A 30 9.92 -38.20 -24.21
C ALA A 30 10.06 -36.96 -25.11
N ASN A 31 10.76 -37.13 -26.23
CA ASN A 31 10.88 -36.18 -27.35
C ASN A 31 11.80 -34.96 -27.15
N CYS A 32 13.10 -35.12 -27.46
CA CYS A 32 13.76 -34.28 -28.46
C CYS A 32 15.11 -34.89 -28.86
N GLY A 33 15.25 -35.29 -30.13
CA GLY A 33 16.53 -35.66 -30.69
C GLY A 33 17.31 -34.41 -31.10
N ARG A 34 18.45 -34.17 -30.47
CA ARG A 34 19.69 -33.70 -31.13
C ARG A 34 20.86 -33.80 -30.16
N LYS A 35 21.99 -34.20 -30.74
CA LYS A 35 23.25 -34.57 -30.12
C LYS A 35 23.91 -33.34 -29.50
N ASP A 36 24.17 -33.37 -28.21
CA ASP A 36 25.41 -32.94 -27.58
C ASP A 36 25.51 -33.60 -26.20
N THR A 37 26.63 -34.27 -25.96
CA THR A 37 26.86 -35.20 -24.84
C THR A 37 27.17 -34.47 -23.53
N PRO A 38 26.44 -34.70 -22.42
CA PRO A 38 26.80 -34.17 -21.11
C PRO A 38 27.56 -35.22 -20.28
N GLN A 39 28.83 -35.46 -20.64
CA GLN A 39 29.75 -36.25 -19.80
C GLN A 39 30.46 -35.41 -18.71
N SER A 40 30.11 -34.14 -18.52
CA SER A 40 30.88 -33.24 -17.64
C SER A 40 30.19 -32.77 -16.35
N TYR A 41 28.96 -33.19 -16.04
CA TYR A 41 28.27 -32.73 -14.81
C TYR A 41 27.70 -33.84 -13.91
N HIS A 42 28.13 -35.09 -14.09
CA HIS A 42 27.75 -36.18 -13.19
C HIS A 42 28.62 -36.29 -11.91
N HIS A 43 29.64 -35.44 -11.76
CA HIS A 43 30.63 -35.50 -10.67
C HIS A 43 30.45 -34.48 -9.54
N LEU A 44 29.41 -33.63 -9.57
CA LEU A 44 29.24 -32.55 -8.60
C LEU A 44 27.94 -32.58 -7.78
N PHE A 45 27.16 -33.67 -7.83
CA PHE A 45 25.96 -33.80 -7.00
C PHE A 45 25.76 -35.23 -6.44
N LEU A 46 26.78 -35.71 -5.71
CA LEU A 46 26.65 -36.80 -4.73
C LEU A 46 27.34 -36.44 -3.40
N GLY A 47 27.42 -35.14 -3.12
CA GLY A 47 27.86 -34.62 -1.83
C GLY A 47 26.85 -33.60 -1.35
N MET A 48 26.37 -33.75 -0.11
CA MET A 48 25.47 -32.86 0.62
C MET A 48 23.98 -33.23 0.67
N THR A 49 23.67 -34.47 1.08
CA THR A 49 22.78 -34.72 2.24
C THR A 49 23.12 -36.10 2.84
N SER A 50 24.30 -36.24 3.42
CA SER A 50 24.54 -37.28 4.43
C SER A 50 25.54 -36.77 5.44
N ASN A 51 25.03 -36.33 6.59
CA ASN A 51 25.85 -36.22 7.78
C ASN A 51 26.33 -37.62 8.16
N ASN A 52 27.65 -37.80 8.13
CA ASN A 52 28.48 -38.73 8.89
C ASN A 52 28.10 -40.23 9.01
N SER A 53 29.14 -41.06 8.82
CA SER A 53 29.25 -42.53 8.94
C SER A 53 28.64 -43.34 7.79
N ASP A 54 29.51 -43.91 6.93
CA ASP A 54 29.33 -45.23 6.26
C ASP A 54 30.34 -45.51 5.14
N PHE A 55 31.56 -44.95 5.17
CA PHE A 55 32.66 -45.51 4.39
C PHE A 55 33.33 -46.63 5.20
N LEU A 56 33.02 -47.88 4.86
CA LEU A 56 33.62 -49.05 5.50
C LEU A 56 35.11 -49.18 5.12
N GLU A 57 35.98 -49.32 6.11
CA GLU A 57 37.42 -49.53 5.90
C GLU A 57 37.74 -50.99 5.55
N CYS A 58 38.86 -51.22 4.87
CA CYS A 58 39.35 -52.56 4.60
C CYS A 58 39.76 -53.24 5.91
N SER A 59 39.14 -54.38 6.23
CA SER A 59 39.38 -55.10 7.49
C SER A 59 40.79 -55.71 7.62
N ASN A 60 41.59 -55.70 6.54
CA ASN A 60 42.99 -56.15 6.56
C ASN A 60 43.99 -55.02 6.90
N ASN A 61 43.51 -53.92 7.49
CA ASN A 61 44.33 -52.83 8.03
C ASN A 61 45.30 -52.20 7.01
N CYS A 62 44.96 -52.27 5.72
CA CYS A 62 45.54 -51.40 4.72
C CYS A 62 44.65 -50.16 4.66
N SER A 63 45.24 -48.96 4.69
CA SER A 63 44.51 -47.67 4.81
C SER A 63 43.58 -47.34 3.61
N ALA A 64 43.25 -48.34 2.79
CA ALA A 64 42.34 -48.25 1.67
C ALA A 64 40.89 -48.51 2.11
N LYS A 65 39.96 -47.81 1.45
CA LYS A 65 38.53 -48.03 1.61
C LYS A 65 38.14 -49.42 1.09
N ALA A 66 37.21 -50.07 1.78
CA ALA A 66 36.67 -51.33 1.29
C ALA A 66 35.74 -51.06 0.10
N VAL A 67 35.74 -51.97 -0.87
CA VAL A 67 34.92 -51.88 -2.11
C VAL A 67 34.13 -53.17 -2.33
N LEU A 68 34.63 -54.30 -1.81
CA LEU A 68 34.01 -55.62 -1.91
C LEU A 68 33.74 -56.21 -0.53
N SER A 69 32.63 -56.92 -0.38
CA SER A 69 32.33 -57.73 0.80
C SER A 69 32.17 -59.19 0.40
N CYS A 70 32.73 -60.11 1.19
CA CYS A 70 32.57 -61.54 0.96
C CYS A 70 31.33 -62.04 1.70
N LYS A 71 30.34 -62.60 0.98
CA LYS A 71 29.07 -63.04 1.58
C LYS A 71 29.23 -64.16 2.62
N LYS A 72 30.27 -64.99 2.50
CA LYS A 72 30.53 -66.12 3.41
C LYS A 72 31.46 -65.77 4.58
N CYS A 73 32.40 -64.86 4.38
CA CYS A 73 33.33 -64.44 5.43
C CYS A 73 32.79 -63.24 6.23
N GLU A 74 31.81 -62.51 5.69
CA GLU A 74 31.28 -61.24 6.23
C GLU A 74 32.32 -60.12 6.40
N ILE A 75 33.51 -60.28 5.80
CA ILE A 75 34.62 -59.33 5.85
C ILE A 75 34.59 -58.39 4.63
N ASN A 76 34.89 -57.11 4.85
CA ASN A 76 34.97 -56.08 3.82
C ASN A 76 36.44 -55.84 3.42
N TYR A 77 36.72 -55.87 2.12
CA TYR A 77 38.05 -55.76 1.55
C TYR A 77 38.13 -54.64 0.51
N CYS A 78 39.29 -53.99 0.40
CA CYS A 78 39.65 -53.29 -0.83
C CYS A 78 39.92 -54.32 -1.95
N LEU A 79 39.96 -53.88 -3.21
CA LEU A 79 40.16 -54.77 -4.37
C LEU A 79 41.41 -55.67 -4.23
N LYS A 80 42.54 -55.11 -3.79
CA LYS A 80 43.79 -55.86 -3.59
C LYS A 80 43.68 -56.92 -2.49
N CYS A 81 43.21 -56.53 -1.31
CA CYS A 81 43.07 -57.46 -0.19
C CYS A 81 42.03 -58.55 -0.46
N SER A 82 40.99 -58.23 -1.24
CA SER A 82 39.99 -59.21 -1.67
C SER A 82 40.60 -60.30 -2.55
N HIS A 83 41.49 -59.92 -3.47
CA HIS A 83 42.18 -60.87 -4.35
C HIS A 83 43.10 -61.79 -3.57
N ILE A 84 43.98 -61.23 -2.73
CA ILE A 84 44.95 -61.99 -1.92
C ILE A 84 44.25 -62.95 -0.96
N ALA A 85 43.22 -62.46 -0.24
CA ALA A 85 42.48 -63.30 0.71
C ALA A 85 41.74 -64.46 0.01
N HIS A 86 41.25 -64.26 -1.22
CA HIS A 86 40.48 -65.26 -1.96
C HIS A 86 41.33 -66.07 -2.96
N GLU A 87 42.66 -66.00 -2.86
CA GLU A 87 43.57 -66.80 -3.68
C GLU A 87 43.70 -68.23 -3.15
N GLN A 88 43.48 -68.43 -1.85
CA GLN A 88 43.55 -69.75 -1.21
C GLN A 88 42.39 -70.68 -1.63
N PRO A 89 42.66 -71.98 -1.88
CA PRO A 89 41.65 -72.93 -2.38
C PRO A 89 40.38 -73.02 -1.54
N ALA A 90 40.48 -72.86 -0.22
CA ALA A 90 39.37 -72.98 0.72
C ALA A 90 38.32 -71.86 0.57
N VAL A 91 38.74 -70.65 0.21
CA VAL A 91 37.89 -69.45 0.18
C VAL A 91 37.73 -68.86 -1.23
N LYS A 92 38.45 -69.39 -2.21
CA LYS A 92 38.40 -68.99 -3.63
C LYS A 92 37.00 -69.07 -4.26
N LYS A 93 36.15 -69.98 -3.75
CA LYS A 93 34.75 -70.14 -4.19
C LYS A 93 33.75 -69.24 -3.46
N HIS A 94 34.20 -68.37 -2.54
CA HIS A 94 33.29 -67.47 -1.86
C HIS A 94 32.84 -66.35 -2.81
N GLU A 95 31.54 -66.06 -2.77
CA GLU A 95 30.93 -65.00 -3.57
C GLU A 95 31.26 -63.63 -2.95
N ARG A 96 31.74 -62.72 -3.79
CA ARG A 96 32.15 -61.36 -3.41
C ARG A 96 31.28 -60.36 -4.14
N VAL A 97 30.67 -59.44 -3.41
CA VAL A 97 29.78 -58.42 -3.96
C VAL A 97 30.28 -57.00 -3.64
N PRO A 98 29.97 -56.00 -4.47
CA PRO A 98 30.19 -54.59 -4.13
C PRO A 98 29.56 -54.23 -2.79
N ILE A 99 30.19 -53.35 -2.01
CA ILE A 99 29.68 -52.95 -0.69
C ILE A 99 28.29 -52.30 -0.77
N GLN A 100 27.97 -51.56 -1.84
CA GLN A 100 26.64 -51.00 -2.03
C GLN A 100 25.56 -52.08 -2.24
N GLN A 101 25.96 -53.28 -2.64
CA GLN A 101 25.09 -54.45 -2.82
C GLN A 101 25.20 -55.43 -1.63
N LYS A 102 25.88 -55.04 -0.56
CA LYS A 102 25.84 -55.77 0.71
C LYS A 102 24.44 -55.61 1.28
N SER A 103 23.59 -56.62 1.09
CA SER A 103 22.37 -56.74 1.89
C SER A 103 22.82 -56.78 3.35
N ALA A 104 22.53 -55.74 4.12
CA ALA A 104 22.63 -55.83 5.56
C ALA A 104 21.75 -57.01 5.97
N GLY A 105 22.37 -58.09 6.46
CA GLY A 105 21.61 -59.19 7.02
C GLY A 105 20.70 -58.67 8.14
N PRO A 106 19.67 -59.43 8.54
CA PRO A 106 18.80 -59.01 9.64
C PRO A 106 19.65 -58.60 10.85
N ALA A 107 19.35 -57.44 11.41
CA ALA A 107 20.13 -56.91 12.52
C ALA A 107 20.07 -57.88 13.71
N ARG A 108 21.20 -58.04 14.42
CA ARG A 108 21.26 -58.91 15.61
C ARG A 108 20.85 -58.16 16.86
N CYS A 109 20.26 -58.88 17.81
CA CYS A 109 19.85 -58.29 19.07
C CYS A 109 21.09 -57.95 19.94
N LYS A 110 21.14 -56.74 20.49
CA LYS A 110 22.23 -56.30 21.38
C LYS A 110 22.28 -57.09 22.69
N ILE A 111 21.14 -57.60 23.17
CA ILE A 111 21.03 -58.40 24.41
C ILE A 111 21.24 -59.90 24.11
N HIS A 112 20.84 -60.34 22.92
CA HIS A 112 20.98 -61.72 22.47
C HIS A 112 21.77 -61.75 21.15
N PRO A 113 23.11 -61.69 21.18
CA PRO A 113 23.94 -61.50 19.98
C PRO A 113 23.85 -62.61 18.92
N ASN A 114 23.31 -63.77 19.30
CA ASN A 114 23.07 -64.91 18.41
C ASN A 114 21.66 -64.93 17.80
N GLU A 115 20.77 -64.03 18.23
CA GLU A 115 19.41 -63.94 17.73
C GLU A 115 19.22 -62.74 16.81
N TYR A 116 18.40 -62.93 15.78
CA TYR A 116 18.03 -61.90 14.83
C TYR A 116 16.80 -61.12 15.30
N LEU A 117 16.81 -59.81 15.09
CA LEU A 117 15.68 -58.92 15.27
C LEU A 117 14.64 -59.23 14.19
N LYS A 118 13.42 -59.57 14.60
CA LYS A 118 12.38 -60.08 13.69
C LYS A 118 10.98 -59.55 13.99
N TYR A 119 10.70 -59.19 15.24
CA TYR A 119 9.35 -58.82 15.67
C TYR A 119 9.28 -57.36 16.08
N TRP A 120 8.22 -56.66 15.72
CA TRP A 120 7.90 -55.33 16.21
C TRP A 120 7.02 -55.42 17.46
N CYS A 121 7.40 -54.71 18.51
CA CYS A 121 6.60 -54.56 19.71
C CYS A 121 5.93 -53.18 19.73
N PHE A 122 4.60 -53.15 19.65
CA PHE A 122 3.84 -51.88 19.62
C PHE A 122 3.95 -51.10 20.92
N SER A 123 3.86 -51.78 22.07
CA SER A 123 3.93 -51.14 23.38
C SER A 123 5.32 -50.59 23.72
N CYS A 124 6.37 -51.12 23.09
CA CYS A 124 7.76 -50.65 23.28
C CYS A 124 8.29 -49.83 22.11
N ASN A 125 7.51 -49.70 21.03
CA ASN A 125 7.85 -49.01 19.79
C ASN A 125 9.25 -49.36 19.24
N ARG A 126 9.60 -50.65 19.22
CA ARG A 126 10.93 -51.12 18.81
C ARG A 126 10.91 -52.54 18.26
N VAL A 127 11.92 -52.86 17.45
CA VAL A 127 12.16 -54.22 16.96
C VAL A 127 12.88 -55.05 18.03
N ILE A 128 12.41 -56.28 18.25
CA ILE A 128 12.93 -57.25 19.21
C ILE A 128 13.20 -58.61 18.54
N CYS A 129 13.98 -59.47 19.20
CA CYS A 129 14.19 -60.87 18.79
C CYS A 129 13.28 -61.84 19.56
N ARG A 130 13.31 -63.13 19.18
CA ARG A 130 12.50 -64.18 19.83
C ARG A 130 12.77 -64.32 21.33
N ASN A 131 14.04 -64.23 21.75
CA ASN A 131 14.40 -64.37 23.17
C ASN A 131 13.97 -63.16 24.00
N CYS A 132 13.97 -61.96 23.40
CA CYS A 132 13.43 -60.76 24.07
C CYS A 132 11.93 -60.87 24.33
N GLN A 133 11.16 -61.50 23.43
CA GLN A 133 9.73 -61.75 23.62
C GLN A 133 9.46 -62.67 24.82
N LEU A 134 10.34 -63.64 25.07
CA LEU A 134 10.18 -64.64 26.14
C LEU A 134 10.69 -64.17 27.51
N THR A 135 11.37 -63.01 27.56
CA THR A 135 11.84 -62.44 28.83
C THR A 135 10.66 -61.82 29.58
N LYS A 136 10.57 -62.01 30.90
CA LYS A 136 9.46 -61.59 31.80
C LYS A 136 9.06 -60.09 31.76
N GLY A 137 9.68 -59.26 30.93
CA GLY A 137 9.37 -57.83 30.75
C GLY A 137 8.72 -57.45 29.40
N HIS A 138 8.34 -58.43 28.57
CA HIS A 138 7.81 -58.19 27.21
C HIS A 138 6.59 -59.04 26.86
N ASP A 139 5.61 -59.13 27.77
CA ASP A 139 4.28 -59.71 27.50
C ASP A 139 3.39 -58.73 26.71
N HIS A 140 3.89 -58.26 25.56
CA HIS A 140 3.25 -57.27 24.69
C HIS A 140 2.87 -57.89 23.37
N LYS A 141 1.86 -57.31 22.69
CA LYS A 141 1.51 -57.70 21.33
C LYS A 141 2.68 -57.44 20.39
N VAL A 142 3.16 -58.51 19.77
CA VAL A 142 4.26 -58.48 18.81
C VAL A 142 3.82 -59.10 17.49
N ILE A 143 4.27 -58.53 16.38
CA ILE A 143 4.00 -59.01 15.02
C ILE A 143 5.32 -59.02 14.26
N ASP A 144 5.46 -59.84 13.22
CA ASP A 144 6.64 -59.82 12.36
C ASP A 144 6.82 -58.43 11.72
N VAL A 145 8.06 -57.95 11.67
CA VAL A 145 8.38 -56.65 11.06
C VAL A 145 7.99 -56.63 9.59
N ILE A 146 8.10 -57.75 8.88
CA ILE A 146 7.76 -57.84 7.46
C ILE A 146 6.27 -57.58 7.25
N ASP A 147 5.42 -58.12 8.13
CA ASP A 147 3.96 -57.97 8.02
C ASP A 147 3.53 -56.51 8.25
N ILE A 148 4.19 -55.79 9.16
CA ILE A 148 3.86 -54.39 9.47
C ILE A 148 4.51 -53.39 8.50
N ALA A 149 5.71 -53.70 7.99
CA ALA A 149 6.49 -52.78 7.18
C ALA A 149 5.72 -52.30 5.94
N SER A 150 4.95 -53.19 5.31
CA SER A 150 4.17 -52.86 4.11
C SER A 150 3.04 -51.85 4.38
N ASP A 151 2.35 -51.98 5.52
CA ASP A 151 1.28 -51.07 5.91
C ASP A 151 1.82 -49.69 6.31
N VAL A 152 2.92 -49.66 7.07
CA VAL A 152 3.59 -48.41 7.47
C VAL A 152 4.18 -47.70 6.24
N GLU A 153 4.77 -48.45 5.30
CA GLU A 153 5.27 -47.89 4.03
C GLU A 153 4.13 -47.23 3.24
N LYS A 154 2.96 -47.88 3.16
CA LYS A 154 1.79 -47.33 2.48
C LYS A 154 1.25 -46.07 3.18
N GLU A 155 1.17 -46.08 4.51
CA GLU A 155 0.74 -44.92 5.29
C GLU A 155 1.67 -43.72 5.06
N LEU A 156 2.99 -43.95 5.12
CA LEU A 156 3.99 -42.90 4.91
C LEU A 156 3.96 -42.36 3.48
N LYS A 157 3.80 -43.23 2.46
CA LYS A 157 3.65 -42.79 1.06
C LYS A 157 2.44 -41.88 0.87
N ASN A 158 1.27 -42.27 1.41
CA ASN A 158 0.06 -41.46 1.31
C ASN A 158 0.23 -40.08 1.99
N LYS A 159 0.87 -40.04 3.16
CA LYS A 159 1.17 -38.76 3.84
C LYS A 159 2.15 -37.91 3.04
N LEU A 160 3.14 -38.53 2.41
CA LEU A 160 4.11 -37.83 1.55
C LEU A 160 3.44 -37.23 0.31
N GLU A 161 2.60 -38.00 -0.37
CA GLU A 161 1.85 -37.55 -1.56
C GLU A 161 0.89 -36.40 -1.20
N SER A 162 0.17 -36.51 -0.09
CA SER A 162 -0.73 -35.43 0.38
C SER A 162 0.02 -34.15 0.74
N ALA A 163 1.21 -34.27 1.36
CA ALA A 163 2.06 -33.11 1.65
C ALA A 163 2.61 -32.48 0.36
N GLN A 164 3.02 -33.29 -0.62
CA GLN A 164 3.48 -32.81 -1.93
C GLN A 164 2.41 -32.00 -2.66
N SER A 165 1.18 -32.53 -2.75
CA SER A 165 0.09 -31.79 -3.39
C SER A 165 -0.25 -30.48 -2.67
N SER A 166 -0.12 -30.44 -1.34
CA SER A 166 -0.33 -29.22 -0.57
C SER A 166 0.74 -28.16 -0.86
N VAL A 167 2.00 -28.58 -1.04
CA VAL A 167 3.10 -27.70 -1.43
C VAL A 167 2.90 -27.16 -2.85
N GLU A 168 2.53 -28.01 -3.82
CA GLU A 168 2.25 -27.58 -5.20
C GLU A 168 1.14 -26.53 -5.25
N LYS A 169 0.04 -26.74 -4.52
CA LYS A 169 -1.06 -25.79 -4.44
C LYS A 169 -0.64 -24.44 -3.82
N ALA A 170 0.13 -24.47 -2.73
CA ALA A 170 0.62 -23.25 -2.10
C ALA A 170 1.53 -22.44 -3.03
N PHE A 171 2.29 -23.10 -3.90
CA PHE A 171 3.09 -22.45 -4.93
C PHE A 171 2.23 -21.79 -6.02
N GLU A 172 1.23 -22.50 -6.56
CA GLU A 172 0.31 -21.92 -7.55
C GLU A 172 -0.44 -20.70 -6.99
N ASP A 173 -0.87 -20.76 -5.73
CA ASP A 173 -1.56 -19.65 -5.08
C ASP A 173 -0.60 -18.46 -4.85
N ALA A 174 0.66 -18.72 -4.49
CA ALA A 174 1.68 -17.67 -4.40
C ALA A 174 1.97 -17.01 -5.76
N GLU A 175 2.04 -17.77 -6.86
CA GLU A 175 2.22 -17.22 -8.21
C GLU A 175 1.04 -16.33 -8.65
N LYS A 176 -0.19 -16.72 -8.32
CA LYS A 176 -1.39 -15.90 -8.56
C LYS A 176 -1.35 -14.57 -7.79
N VAL A 177 -0.90 -14.59 -6.53
CA VAL A 177 -0.75 -13.36 -5.73
C VAL A 177 0.32 -12.44 -6.33
N VAL A 178 1.48 -12.98 -6.72
CA VAL A 178 2.57 -12.21 -7.33
C VAL A 178 2.14 -11.57 -8.65
N SER A 179 1.46 -12.34 -9.51
CA SER A 179 0.97 -11.82 -10.80
C SER A 179 -0.13 -10.76 -10.64
N SER A 180 -1.04 -10.94 -9.69
CA SER A 180 -2.08 -9.96 -9.35
C SER A 180 -1.49 -8.65 -8.81
N ASN A 181 -0.51 -8.75 -7.89
CA ASN A 181 0.18 -7.58 -7.32
C ASN A 181 0.95 -6.79 -8.41
N LYS A 182 1.59 -7.49 -9.36
CA LYS A 182 2.24 -6.83 -10.51
C LYS A 182 1.27 -5.98 -11.34
N ASN A 183 0.07 -6.49 -11.62
CA ASN A 183 -0.93 -5.75 -12.39
C ASN A 183 -1.49 -4.56 -11.59
N LEU A 184 -1.84 -4.79 -10.32
CA LEU A 184 -2.29 -3.73 -9.42
C LEU A 184 -1.28 -2.57 -9.31
N ASN A 185 0.02 -2.87 -9.25
CA ASN A 185 1.05 -1.85 -9.22
C ASN A 185 1.13 -1.05 -10.53
N LYS A 186 0.93 -1.69 -11.68
CA LYS A 186 0.84 -0.97 -12.96
C LYS A 186 -0.36 -0.03 -13.01
N ASP A 187 -1.50 -0.49 -12.50
CA ASP A 187 -2.73 0.31 -12.46
C ASP A 187 -2.56 1.50 -11.51
N LYS A 188 -1.97 1.29 -10.33
CA LYS A 188 -1.62 2.36 -9.38
C LYS A 188 -0.68 3.40 -9.99
N ILE A 189 0.38 2.97 -10.68
CA ILE A 189 1.29 3.88 -11.40
C ILE A 189 0.51 4.69 -12.43
N THR A 190 -0.37 4.03 -13.19
CA THR A 190 -1.18 4.69 -14.22
C THR A 190 -2.10 5.74 -13.61
N VAL A 191 -2.77 5.43 -12.49
CA VAL A 191 -3.62 6.37 -11.75
C VAL A 191 -2.80 7.57 -11.26
N VAL A 192 -1.65 7.36 -10.61
CA VAL A 192 -0.79 8.44 -10.12
C VAL A 192 -0.39 9.40 -11.24
N PHE A 193 0.11 8.87 -12.37
CA PHE A 193 0.49 9.72 -13.50
C PHE A 193 -0.71 10.41 -14.16
N THR A 194 -1.91 9.83 -14.08
CA THR A 194 -3.14 10.47 -14.58
C THR A 194 -3.56 11.62 -13.66
N CYS A 195 -3.49 11.44 -12.34
CA CYS A 195 -3.74 12.50 -11.37
C CYS A 195 -2.75 13.66 -11.48
N ILE A 196 -1.45 13.38 -11.69
CA ILE A 196 -0.43 14.42 -11.90
C ILE A 196 -0.74 15.23 -13.16
N ARG A 197 -1.04 14.56 -14.29
CA ARG A 197 -1.41 15.26 -15.52
C ARG A 197 -2.63 16.15 -15.32
N ALA A 198 -3.70 15.62 -14.70
CA ALA A 198 -4.91 16.38 -14.44
C ALA A 198 -4.66 17.61 -13.53
N ALA A 199 -3.77 17.48 -12.53
CA ALA A 199 -3.38 18.61 -11.68
C ALA A 199 -2.63 19.69 -12.45
N VAL A 200 -1.69 19.30 -13.33
CA VAL A 200 -0.95 20.22 -14.21
C VAL A 200 -1.90 20.92 -15.18
N ASP A 201 -2.79 20.17 -15.84
CA ASP A 201 -3.79 20.72 -16.77
C ASP A 201 -4.72 21.72 -16.05
N THR A 202 -5.07 21.44 -14.80
CA THR A 202 -5.88 22.35 -13.97
C THR A 202 -5.13 23.64 -13.66
N CYS A 203 -3.86 23.55 -13.27
CA CYS A 203 -3.01 24.73 -13.00
C CYS A 203 -2.83 25.57 -14.27
N GLU A 204 -2.58 24.95 -15.43
CA GLU A 204 -2.44 25.65 -16.70
C GLU A 204 -3.70 26.46 -17.03
N ARG A 205 -4.89 25.86 -16.86
CA ARG A 205 -6.16 26.53 -17.09
C ARG A 205 -6.36 27.73 -16.16
N GLU A 206 -6.06 27.58 -14.88
CA GLU A 206 -6.19 28.67 -13.89
C GLU A 206 -5.24 29.84 -14.19
N LEU A 207 -4.03 29.56 -14.68
CA LEU A 207 -3.09 30.61 -15.08
C LEU A 207 -3.56 31.37 -16.30
N ASN A 208 -4.05 30.66 -17.32
CA ASN A 208 -4.61 31.30 -18.51
C ASN A 208 -5.82 32.17 -18.15
N GLU A 209 -6.71 31.67 -17.30
CA GLU A 209 -7.86 32.45 -16.83
C GLU A 209 -7.43 33.68 -16.01
N CYS A 210 -6.35 33.60 -15.23
CA CYS A 210 -5.79 34.77 -14.55
C CYS A 210 -5.25 35.81 -15.53
N ILE A 211 -4.59 35.38 -16.61
CA ILE A 211 -4.09 36.27 -17.66
C ILE A 211 -5.27 36.95 -18.36
N ASP A 212 -6.29 36.19 -18.74
CA ASP A 212 -7.48 36.71 -19.42
C ASP A 212 -8.18 37.78 -18.56
N ASN A 213 -8.35 37.54 -17.26
CA ASN A 213 -8.95 38.50 -16.33
C ASN A 213 -8.13 39.79 -16.18
N ILE A 214 -6.80 39.69 -16.16
CA ILE A 214 -5.91 40.86 -16.13
C ILE A 214 -6.05 41.67 -17.42
N ASP A 215 -6.09 40.99 -18.55
CA ASP A 215 -6.25 41.62 -19.86
C ASP A 215 -7.60 42.32 -20.00
N ASP A 216 -8.70 41.69 -19.54
CA ASP A 216 -10.03 42.29 -19.53
C ASP A 216 -10.08 43.54 -18.63
N ASN A 217 -9.49 43.50 -17.44
CA ASN A 217 -9.42 44.66 -16.54
C ASN A 217 -8.57 45.80 -17.14
N ASN A 218 -7.46 45.46 -17.79
CA ASN A 218 -6.62 46.43 -18.48
C ASN A 218 -7.36 47.06 -19.67
N LYS A 219 -8.14 46.27 -20.40
CA LYS A 219 -8.98 46.75 -21.49
C LYS A 219 -10.07 47.70 -20.97
N GLU A 220 -10.75 47.38 -19.88
CA GLU A 220 -11.75 48.28 -19.28
C GLU A 220 -11.13 49.61 -18.82
N LYS A 221 -9.93 49.58 -18.21
CA LYS A 221 -9.18 50.79 -17.86
C LYS A 221 -8.80 51.61 -19.08
N LEU A 222 -8.36 50.95 -20.16
CA LEU A 222 -8.01 51.61 -21.41
C LEU A 222 -9.23 52.25 -22.08
N GLU A 223 -10.37 51.59 -22.10
CA GLU A 223 -11.64 52.12 -22.63
C GLU A 223 -12.08 53.37 -21.85
N LYS A 224 -11.97 53.37 -20.51
CA LYS A 224 -12.25 54.55 -19.68
C LYS A 224 -11.30 55.70 -20.00
N TYR A 225 -10.00 55.43 -20.16
CA TYR A 225 -9.02 56.45 -20.54
C TYR A 225 -9.36 57.05 -21.93
N GLN A 226 -9.67 56.20 -22.91
CA GLN A 226 -10.09 56.64 -24.25
C GLN A 226 -11.34 57.51 -24.22
N GLN A 227 -12.33 57.14 -23.40
CA GLN A 227 -13.56 57.94 -23.24
C GLN A 227 -13.24 59.33 -22.67
N ASN A 228 -12.44 59.41 -21.60
CA ASN A 228 -12.07 60.67 -20.97
C ASN A 228 -11.31 61.61 -21.94
N VAL A 229 -10.37 61.06 -22.72
CA VAL A 229 -9.63 61.81 -23.74
C VAL A 229 -10.57 62.30 -24.85
N THR A 230 -11.53 61.47 -25.25
CA THR A 230 -12.55 61.84 -26.26
C THR A 230 -13.42 62.99 -25.76
N ASP A 231 -13.90 62.92 -24.52
CA ASP A 231 -14.73 63.96 -23.91
C ASP A 231 -13.97 65.29 -23.76
N ALA A 232 -12.70 65.24 -23.37
CA ALA A 232 -11.82 66.41 -23.31
C ALA A 232 -11.63 67.05 -24.69
N THR A 233 -11.40 66.22 -25.72
CA THR A 233 -11.25 66.66 -27.12
C THR A 233 -12.52 67.36 -27.63
N LEU A 234 -13.71 66.80 -27.33
CA LEU A 234 -14.99 67.40 -27.70
C LEU A 234 -15.22 68.76 -27.04
N LYS A 235 -14.86 68.90 -25.75
CA LYS A 235 -14.96 70.20 -25.04
C LYS A 235 -14.01 71.25 -25.62
N LEU A 236 -12.76 70.88 -25.91
CA LEU A 236 -11.80 71.79 -26.54
C LEU A 236 -12.28 72.24 -27.92
N GLU A 237 -12.88 71.34 -28.71
CA GLU A 237 -13.45 71.69 -30.02
C GLU A 237 -14.67 72.62 -29.90
N GLN A 238 -15.48 72.50 -28.83
CA GLN A 238 -16.56 73.43 -28.55
C GLN A 238 -16.02 74.84 -28.23
N TYR A 239 -15.04 74.94 -27.34
CA TYR A 239 -14.40 76.23 -27.01
C TYR A 239 -13.69 76.85 -28.21
N ARG A 240 -13.09 76.02 -29.06
CA ARG A 240 -12.50 76.47 -30.32
C ARG A 240 -13.55 77.09 -31.25
N LYS A 241 -14.71 76.43 -31.45
CA LYS A 241 -15.80 76.96 -32.27
C LYS A 241 -16.39 78.25 -31.71
N GLU A 242 -16.50 78.35 -30.39
CA GLU A 242 -16.93 79.57 -29.71
C GLU A 242 -15.96 80.73 -30.00
N LEU A 243 -14.65 80.50 -29.85
CA LEU A 243 -13.60 81.46 -30.19
C LEU A 243 -13.64 81.84 -31.68
N GLU A 244 -13.73 80.88 -32.59
CA GLU A 244 -13.83 81.12 -34.03
C GLU A 244 -15.05 82.01 -34.36
N ASN A 245 -16.20 81.76 -33.75
CA ASN A 245 -17.41 82.56 -33.94
C ASN A 245 -17.25 84.00 -33.42
N ILE A 246 -16.65 84.19 -32.25
CA ILE A 246 -16.37 85.52 -31.69
C ILE A 246 -15.44 86.32 -32.62
N LEU A 247 -14.41 85.65 -33.17
CA LEU A 247 -13.43 86.24 -34.08
C LEU A 247 -14.03 86.61 -35.44
N VAL A 248 -14.82 85.72 -36.05
CA VAL A 248 -15.49 85.99 -37.34
C VAL A 248 -16.44 87.19 -37.25
N ASN A 249 -17.09 87.37 -36.10
CA ASN A 249 -17.97 88.50 -35.85
C ASN A 249 -17.24 89.77 -35.39
N ASN A 250 -15.91 89.76 -35.27
CA ASN A 250 -15.07 90.85 -34.74
C ASN A 250 -15.53 91.39 -33.37
N ASN A 251 -16.13 90.54 -32.52
CA ASN A 251 -16.66 90.95 -31.22
C ASN A 251 -15.56 90.90 -30.14
N TYR A 252 -14.61 91.82 -30.23
CA TYR A 252 -13.45 91.87 -29.34
C TYR A 252 -13.81 92.13 -27.87
N GLU A 253 -14.96 92.76 -27.58
CA GLU A 253 -15.43 92.98 -26.22
C GLU A 253 -15.84 91.67 -25.53
N MET A 254 -16.63 90.82 -26.22
CA MET A 254 -16.96 89.48 -25.71
C MET A 254 -15.72 88.58 -25.60
N LEU A 255 -14.74 88.73 -26.50
CA LEU A 255 -13.47 88.00 -26.41
C LEU A 255 -12.72 88.32 -25.11
N LEU A 256 -12.64 89.60 -24.76
CA LEU A 256 -11.96 90.05 -23.53
C LEU A 256 -12.72 89.61 -22.27
N GLN A 257 -14.05 89.58 -22.31
CA GLN A 257 -14.88 89.10 -21.20
C GLN A 257 -14.77 87.58 -21.00
N SER A 258 -14.62 86.81 -22.10
CA SER A 258 -14.58 85.34 -22.04
C SER A 258 -13.18 84.79 -21.74
N ARG A 259 -12.13 85.61 -21.83
CA ARG A 259 -10.72 85.21 -21.68
C ARG A 259 -10.45 84.43 -20.40
N GLU A 260 -10.80 84.98 -19.24
CA GLU A 260 -10.51 84.34 -17.95
C GLU A 260 -11.19 82.98 -17.83
N ASN A 261 -12.46 82.89 -18.26
CA ASN A 261 -13.24 81.67 -18.22
C ASN A 261 -12.66 80.58 -19.13
N LEU A 262 -12.33 80.93 -20.39
CA LEU A 262 -11.76 79.98 -21.34
C LEU A 262 -10.37 79.50 -20.91
N THR A 263 -9.53 80.39 -20.38
CA THR A 263 -8.21 80.02 -19.85
C THR A 263 -8.36 79.06 -18.67
N GLU A 264 -9.22 79.37 -17.69
CA GLU A 264 -9.44 78.51 -16.52
C GLU A 264 -9.98 77.12 -16.92
N ASN A 265 -10.89 77.05 -17.88
CA ASN A 265 -11.42 75.77 -18.38
C ASN A 265 -10.37 74.94 -19.13
N ILE A 266 -9.50 75.57 -19.93
CA ILE A 266 -8.41 74.89 -20.65
C ILE A 266 -7.38 74.36 -19.65
N ASP A 267 -6.94 75.20 -18.71
CA ASP A 267 -5.99 74.82 -17.65
C ASP A 267 -6.53 73.65 -16.80
N GLN A 268 -7.85 73.63 -16.56
CA GLN A 268 -8.50 72.54 -15.84
C GLN A 268 -8.50 71.23 -16.64
N ILE A 269 -8.75 71.29 -17.96
CA ILE A 269 -8.66 70.11 -18.84
C ILE A 269 -7.23 69.56 -18.87
N GLU A 270 -6.22 70.44 -18.97
CA GLU A 270 -4.80 70.03 -18.95
C GLU A 270 -4.43 69.32 -17.64
N LYS A 271 -4.84 69.87 -16.49
CA LYS A 271 -4.63 69.23 -15.18
C LYS A 271 -5.33 67.87 -15.05
N ASP A 272 -6.53 67.74 -15.60
CA ASP A 272 -7.27 66.48 -15.55
C ASP A 272 -6.64 65.40 -16.45
N LEU A 273 -6.05 65.80 -17.59
CA LEU A 273 -5.29 64.91 -18.46
C LEU A 273 -3.95 64.46 -17.85
N GLU A 274 -3.20 65.35 -17.20
CA GLU A 274 -1.94 65.01 -16.50
C GLU A 274 -2.15 63.96 -15.40
N LYS A 275 -3.25 64.09 -14.62
CA LYS A 275 -3.61 63.10 -13.60
C LYS A 275 -3.90 61.73 -14.22
N LEU A 276 -4.59 61.71 -15.35
CA LEU A 276 -4.90 60.46 -16.05
C LEU A 276 -3.64 59.78 -16.59
N GLU A 277 -2.69 60.53 -17.13
CA GLU A 277 -1.41 59.99 -17.65
C GLU A 277 -0.62 59.24 -16.57
N SER A 278 -0.60 59.76 -15.33
CA SER A 278 0.07 59.12 -14.19
C SER A 278 -0.59 57.81 -13.71
N SER A 279 -1.83 57.53 -14.14
CA SER A 279 -2.58 56.33 -13.74
C SER A 279 -2.37 55.13 -14.67
N VAL A 280 -1.65 55.31 -15.80
CA VAL A 280 -1.44 54.31 -16.86
C VAL A 280 -0.05 53.64 -16.76
N GLU A 281 0.46 53.38 -15.55
CA GLU A 281 1.57 52.43 -15.39
C GLU A 281 1.03 51.00 -15.49
N ILE A 282 0.97 50.45 -16.70
CA ILE A 282 0.60 49.04 -16.92
C ILE A 282 1.83 48.17 -16.60
N ARG A 283 1.92 47.69 -15.35
CA ARG A 283 2.90 46.66 -14.97
C ARG A 283 2.30 45.27 -15.13
N PHE A 284 2.92 44.46 -16.00
CA PHE A 284 2.78 43.01 -15.99
C PHE A 284 3.61 42.41 -14.85
N THR A 285 3.24 42.68 -13.61
CA THR A 285 3.81 41.92 -12.49
C THR A 285 2.94 40.69 -12.28
N ILE A 286 3.45 39.52 -12.69
CA ILE A 286 2.84 38.23 -12.36
C ILE A 286 3.11 38.00 -10.86
N GLU A 287 2.36 38.68 -9.99
CA GLU A 287 2.37 38.45 -8.54
C GLU A 287 1.98 37.00 -8.19
N ASN A 288 1.42 36.26 -9.15
CA ASN A 288 1.03 34.85 -9.02
C ASN A 288 2.12 33.81 -9.31
N ILE A 289 3.37 34.20 -9.64
CA ILE A 289 4.47 33.21 -9.79
C ILE A 289 4.73 32.48 -8.47
N ASP A 290 4.62 33.15 -7.33
CA ASP A 290 4.84 32.52 -6.01
C ASP A 290 3.75 31.48 -5.68
N ASN A 291 2.51 31.72 -6.10
CA ASN A 291 1.41 30.76 -5.99
C ASN A 291 1.64 29.54 -6.90
N LEU A 292 2.17 29.77 -8.09
CA LEU A 292 2.62 28.74 -9.04
C LEU A 292 3.74 27.88 -8.45
N GLN A 293 4.72 28.53 -7.82
CA GLN A 293 5.85 27.87 -7.19
C GLN A 293 5.39 27.00 -6.02
N THR A 294 4.38 27.47 -5.27
CA THR A 294 3.74 26.73 -4.18
C THR A 294 2.98 25.50 -4.69
N ALA A 295 2.11 25.66 -5.70
CA ALA A 295 1.36 24.56 -6.29
C ALA A 295 2.27 23.47 -6.92
N VAL A 296 3.34 23.89 -7.60
CA VAL A 296 4.36 22.98 -8.16
C VAL A 296 5.10 22.24 -7.04
N ASN A 297 5.43 22.93 -5.94
CA ASN A 297 6.09 22.31 -4.78
C ASN A 297 5.19 21.28 -4.09
N ASP A 298 3.88 21.52 -4.00
CA ASP A 298 2.94 20.57 -3.40
C ASP A 298 2.74 19.33 -4.28
N ALA A 299 2.64 19.49 -5.60
CA ALA A 299 2.64 18.35 -6.52
C ALA A 299 3.93 17.52 -6.41
N LEU A 300 5.09 18.19 -6.24
CA LEU A 300 6.39 17.54 -6.00
C LEU A 300 6.44 16.78 -4.67
N LYS A 301 5.76 17.25 -3.60
CA LYS A 301 5.64 16.51 -2.34
C LYS A 301 4.86 15.21 -2.54
N THR A 302 3.74 15.24 -3.26
CA THR A 302 2.95 14.04 -3.56
C THR A 302 3.75 13.01 -4.36
N VAL A 303 4.52 13.45 -5.35
CA VAL A 303 5.41 12.56 -6.13
C VAL A 303 6.48 11.91 -5.25
N LYS A 304 7.09 12.67 -4.32
CA LYS A 304 8.09 12.14 -3.37
C LYS A 304 7.49 11.13 -2.39
N ILE A 305 6.25 11.32 -1.96
CA ILE A 305 5.52 10.36 -1.11
C ILE A 305 5.34 9.04 -1.86
N VAL A 306 4.89 9.09 -3.11
CA VAL A 306 4.72 7.89 -3.96
C VAL A 306 6.07 7.22 -4.24
N GLN A 307 7.13 7.99 -4.48
CA GLN A 307 8.47 7.45 -4.69
C GLN A 307 8.98 6.69 -3.45
N LYS A 308 8.77 7.24 -2.24
CA LYS A 308 9.15 6.60 -0.98
C LYS A 308 8.35 5.32 -0.70
N GLN A 309 7.09 5.26 -1.14
CA GLN A 309 6.25 4.05 -1.05
C GLN A 309 6.75 2.92 -1.97
N VAL A 310 7.35 3.26 -3.11
CA VAL A 310 7.97 2.28 -4.04
C VAL A 310 9.31 1.76 -3.50
N GLU A 311 10.11 2.59 -2.84
CA GLU A 311 11.44 2.23 -2.33
C GLU A 311 11.40 1.29 -1.11
N LEU A 312 10.32 1.30 -0.31
CA LEU A 312 10.24 0.53 0.94
C LEU A 312 9.66 -0.88 0.81
N GLY A 313 9.20 -1.31 -0.38
CA GLY A 313 8.77 -2.69 -0.62
C GLY A 313 7.59 -3.19 0.23
N SER A 314 6.91 -2.31 0.97
CA SER A 314 5.73 -2.61 1.78
C SER A 314 4.51 -1.87 1.21
N PHE A 315 3.71 -2.55 0.38
CA PHE A 315 2.37 -2.07 0.02
C PHE A 315 1.35 -2.58 1.03
N SER A 316 1.44 -2.07 2.26
CA SER A 316 0.25 -1.71 3.02
C SER A 316 0.05 -0.21 2.80
N SER A 317 -1.18 0.29 2.69
CA SER A 317 -1.41 1.73 2.86
C SER A 317 -0.79 2.11 4.21
N HIS A 318 0.28 2.91 4.22
CA HIS A 318 0.92 3.34 5.47
C HIS A 318 0.23 4.58 6.06
N SER A 319 -0.68 5.20 5.30
CA SER A 319 -1.43 6.38 5.70
C SER A 319 -2.87 6.27 5.16
N PRO A 320 -3.86 6.75 5.93
CA PRO A 320 -5.25 6.77 5.50
C PRO A 320 -5.46 7.74 4.32
N HIS A 321 -6.36 7.40 3.40
CA HIS A 321 -6.66 8.20 2.21
C HIS A 321 -8.10 8.00 1.73
N ALA A 322 -8.66 9.00 1.05
CA ALA A 322 -9.96 8.89 0.41
C ALA A 322 -9.88 8.02 -0.86
N ASP A 323 -10.89 7.18 -1.08
CA ASP A 323 -11.10 6.42 -2.32
C ASP A 323 -11.82 7.32 -3.34
N PRO A 324 -11.22 7.61 -4.51
CA PRO A 324 -11.81 8.54 -5.48
C PRO A 324 -13.16 8.11 -6.06
N GLN A 325 -13.46 6.80 -6.11
CA GLN A 325 -14.77 6.34 -6.59
C GLN A 325 -15.81 6.49 -5.48
N LEU A 326 -15.46 6.15 -4.24
CA LEU A 326 -16.35 6.33 -3.10
C LEU A 326 -16.70 7.81 -2.87
N VAL A 327 -15.73 8.73 -3.04
CA VAL A 327 -15.99 10.18 -3.02
C VAL A 327 -17.06 10.56 -4.05
N LYS A 328 -16.98 10.03 -5.27
CA LYS A 328 -17.99 10.29 -6.33
C LYS A 328 -19.35 9.75 -5.94
N LEU A 329 -19.41 8.54 -5.38
CA LEU A 329 -20.67 7.94 -4.92
C LEU A 329 -21.34 8.80 -3.85
N PHE A 330 -20.57 9.28 -2.86
CA PHE A 330 -21.07 10.20 -1.83
C PHE A 330 -21.57 11.54 -2.42
N LYS A 331 -20.82 12.13 -3.37
CA LYS A 331 -21.20 13.40 -4.05
C LYS A 331 -22.44 13.25 -4.96
N SER A 332 -22.62 12.09 -5.57
CA SER A 332 -23.58 11.93 -6.66
C SER A 332 -25.04 11.97 -6.20
N VAL A 333 -25.80 12.93 -6.73
CA VAL A 333 -27.03 12.64 -7.46
C VAL A 333 -26.53 12.35 -8.87
N ASN A 334 -26.68 11.14 -9.40
CA ASN A 334 -25.88 10.70 -10.54
C ASN A 334 -26.07 11.60 -11.79
N ASP A 335 -25.10 11.57 -12.71
CA ASP A 335 -25.09 12.33 -13.98
C ASP A 335 -26.29 12.00 -14.91
N GLN A 336 -27.17 11.09 -14.49
CA GLN A 336 -28.37 10.63 -15.17
C GLN A 336 -29.67 11.06 -14.44
N GLY A 337 -29.58 11.86 -13.37
CA GLY A 337 -30.73 12.37 -12.62
C GLY A 337 -31.40 11.38 -11.65
N THR A 338 -30.81 10.21 -11.43
CA THR A 338 -31.17 9.26 -10.36
C THR A 338 -30.31 9.51 -9.10
N THR A 339 -30.90 9.51 -7.92
CA THR A 339 -30.12 9.71 -6.69
C THR A 339 -29.45 8.38 -6.33
N ILE A 340 -28.11 8.30 -6.26
CA ILE A 340 -27.44 7.12 -5.69
C ILE A 340 -27.91 6.99 -4.24
N THR A 341 -28.42 5.83 -3.87
CA THR A 341 -29.01 5.55 -2.58
C THR A 341 -27.96 5.08 -1.58
N ASP A 342 -28.17 5.30 -0.28
CA ASP A 342 -27.24 4.85 0.75
C ASP A 342 -26.95 3.34 0.71
N PRO A 343 -27.94 2.45 0.43
CA PRO A 343 -27.68 1.02 0.22
C PRO A 343 -26.71 0.71 -0.92
N GLU A 344 -26.73 1.48 -2.02
CA GLU A 344 -25.79 1.30 -3.13
C GLU A 344 -24.36 1.67 -2.71
N ILE A 345 -24.19 2.75 -1.93
CA ILE A 345 -22.89 3.15 -1.39
C ILE A 345 -22.37 2.08 -0.42
N ILE A 346 -23.22 1.59 0.48
CA ILE A 346 -22.87 0.51 1.42
C ILE A 346 -22.48 -0.77 0.66
N THR A 347 -23.19 -1.09 -0.42
CA THR A 347 -22.89 -2.26 -1.25
C THR A 347 -21.52 -2.11 -1.91
N TYR A 348 -21.22 -0.94 -2.48
CA TYR A 348 -19.90 -0.66 -3.03
C TYR A 348 -18.79 -0.85 -1.99
N ILE A 349 -18.94 -0.29 -0.78
CA ILE A 349 -17.96 -0.43 0.31
C ILE A 349 -17.72 -1.91 0.63
N ARG A 350 -18.78 -2.71 0.75
CA ARG A 350 -18.68 -4.14 1.06
C ARG A 350 -18.02 -4.96 -0.04
N GLU A 351 -18.17 -4.56 -1.30
CA GLU A 351 -17.63 -5.29 -2.45
C GLU A 351 -16.18 -4.89 -2.79
N HIS A 352 -15.77 -3.65 -2.47
CA HIS A 352 -14.52 -3.07 -2.96
C HIS A 352 -13.53 -2.70 -1.86
N MET A 353 -13.92 -2.71 -0.58
CA MET A 353 -13.03 -2.41 0.54
C MET A 353 -12.96 -3.61 1.50
N ASP A 354 -11.75 -3.90 2.01
CA ASP A 354 -11.51 -5.01 2.94
C ASP A 354 -11.55 -4.50 4.40
N PRO A 355 -12.52 -4.96 5.22
CA PRO A 355 -12.63 -4.57 6.63
C PRO A 355 -11.42 -4.92 7.50
N SER A 356 -10.53 -5.81 7.04
CA SER A 356 -9.31 -6.19 7.75
C SER A 356 -8.15 -5.20 7.53
N GLU A 357 -8.27 -4.24 6.60
CA GLU A 357 -7.25 -3.22 6.39
C GLU A 357 -7.17 -2.24 7.57
N LYS A 358 -5.94 -1.92 7.99
CA LYS A 358 -5.65 -1.00 9.11
C LYS A 358 -6.44 0.32 9.04
N PHE A 359 -6.60 0.87 7.84
CA PHE A 359 -7.21 2.18 7.62
C PHE A 359 -8.62 2.09 7.02
N TYR A 360 -9.29 0.94 7.10
CA TYR A 360 -10.62 0.72 6.50
C TYR A 360 -11.62 1.83 6.87
N ILE A 361 -11.84 2.07 8.16
CA ILE A 361 -12.78 3.11 8.63
C ILE A 361 -12.33 4.50 8.20
N ARG A 362 -11.04 4.82 8.36
CA ARG A 362 -10.52 6.14 8.00
C ARG A 362 -10.65 6.44 6.52
N ASN A 363 -10.41 5.47 5.66
CA ASN A 363 -10.55 5.66 4.22
C ASN A 363 -12.00 5.96 3.82
N ILE A 364 -12.97 5.29 4.47
CA ILE A 364 -14.40 5.55 4.26
C ILE A 364 -14.76 6.97 4.72
N VAL A 365 -14.39 7.33 5.95
CA VAL A 365 -14.71 8.65 6.52
C VAL A 365 -14.03 9.77 5.73
N LEU A 366 -12.76 9.60 5.34
CA LEU A 366 -12.06 10.57 4.49
C LEU A 366 -12.74 10.74 3.12
N SER A 367 -13.24 9.65 2.54
CA SER A 367 -13.99 9.70 1.26
C SER A 367 -15.31 10.48 1.41
N TYR A 368 -16.00 10.29 2.53
CA TYR A 368 -17.20 11.06 2.88
C TYR A 368 -16.88 12.54 3.10
N LEU A 369 -15.83 12.86 3.87
CA LEU A 369 -15.45 14.25 4.15
C LEU A 369 -15.01 15.00 2.88
N GLU A 370 -14.24 14.36 1.99
CA GLU A 370 -13.90 14.92 0.68
C GLU A 370 -15.12 15.13 -0.22
N ALA A 371 -16.16 14.30 -0.06
CA ALA A 371 -17.42 14.48 -0.76
C ALA A 371 -18.19 15.71 -0.27
N CYS A 372 -18.09 16.02 1.01
CA CYS A 372 -18.78 17.15 1.62
C CYS A 372 -18.14 18.52 1.30
N LEU A 373 -16.90 18.58 0.80
CA LEU A 373 -16.27 19.86 0.45
C LEU A 373 -16.97 20.57 -0.71
N ILE A 374 -17.19 21.88 -0.57
CA ILE A 374 -17.63 22.74 -1.67
C ILE A 374 -16.48 22.89 -2.68
N ASN A 375 -16.73 22.44 -3.92
CA ASN A 375 -15.75 22.59 -4.99
C ASN A 375 -15.45 24.08 -5.25
N ARG A 376 -14.16 24.43 -5.37
CA ARG A 376 -13.69 25.79 -5.73
C ARG A 376 -13.99 26.89 -4.70
N ASP A 377 -14.32 26.53 -3.44
CA ASP A 377 -14.43 27.51 -2.37
C ASP A 377 -13.06 27.78 -1.71
N PRO A 378 -12.52 29.01 -1.77
CA PRO A 378 -11.26 29.37 -1.11
C PRO A 378 -11.29 29.16 0.41
N GLN A 379 -12.48 29.19 1.01
CA GLN A 379 -12.69 29.02 2.45
C GLN A 379 -12.83 27.55 2.88
N LYS A 380 -12.77 26.60 1.93
CA LYS A 380 -12.85 25.14 2.16
C LYS A 380 -14.07 24.73 3.00
N LYS A 381 -15.25 25.32 2.75
CA LYS A 381 -16.48 25.02 3.48
C LYS A 381 -17.05 23.63 3.18
N ILE A 382 -17.84 23.15 4.13
CA ILE A 382 -18.57 21.88 4.10
C ILE A 382 -20.01 22.10 3.65
N GLN A 383 -20.50 21.22 2.78
CA GLN A 383 -21.90 21.08 2.36
C GLN A 383 -22.64 20.28 3.45
N GLU A 384 -23.21 20.97 4.44
CA GLU A 384 -23.92 20.33 5.57
C GLU A 384 -25.11 19.47 5.14
N ASP A 385 -25.76 19.81 4.03
CA ASP A 385 -26.87 19.03 3.45
C ASP A 385 -26.41 17.65 2.99
N ILE A 386 -25.24 17.57 2.33
CA ILE A 386 -24.63 16.29 1.95
C ILE A 386 -24.14 15.55 3.20
N ALA A 387 -23.50 16.25 4.12
CA ALA A 387 -22.96 15.66 5.35
C ALA A 387 -24.08 14.94 6.14
N LYS A 388 -25.14 15.68 6.50
CA LYS A 388 -26.27 15.12 7.24
C LYS A 388 -26.98 14.00 6.47
N LYS A 389 -27.25 14.21 5.18
CA LYS A 389 -27.93 13.20 4.34
C LYS A 389 -27.17 11.88 4.25
N ARG A 390 -25.84 11.92 4.14
CA ARG A 390 -25.00 10.72 3.93
C ARG A 390 -24.48 10.11 5.23
N MET A 391 -24.77 10.71 6.38
CA MET A 391 -24.37 10.18 7.68
C MET A 391 -24.93 8.78 7.94
N THR A 392 -26.13 8.48 7.45
CA THR A 392 -26.76 7.15 7.48
C THR A 392 -25.84 6.03 6.97
N VAL A 393 -24.98 6.30 5.99
CA VAL A 393 -23.98 5.35 5.47
C VAL A 393 -22.89 5.10 6.50
N LEU A 394 -22.42 6.16 7.17
CA LEU A 394 -21.40 6.06 8.21
C LEU A 394 -21.95 5.35 9.44
N ASN A 395 -23.15 5.70 9.91
CA ASN A 395 -23.80 5.06 11.05
C ASN A 395 -23.95 3.54 10.83
N ALA A 396 -24.35 3.11 9.63
CA ALA A 396 -24.42 1.69 9.28
C ALA A 396 -23.07 0.92 9.39
N ILE A 397 -21.94 1.63 9.43
CA ILE A 397 -20.59 1.07 9.46
C ILE A 397 -19.92 1.27 10.83
N ILE A 398 -20.11 2.43 11.46
CA ILE A 398 -19.33 2.94 12.58
C ILE A 398 -20.09 2.85 13.91
N GLU A 399 -21.38 3.17 13.90
CA GLU A 399 -22.20 3.33 15.12
C GLU A 399 -22.14 2.09 16.03
N HIS A 400 -22.05 2.33 17.35
CA HIS A 400 -21.96 1.32 18.40
C HIS A 400 -20.72 0.42 18.31
N LYS A 401 -19.61 0.93 17.74
CA LYS A 401 -18.34 0.23 17.64
C LYS A 401 -17.22 1.17 18.11
N PRO A 402 -16.82 1.12 19.39
CA PRO A 402 -15.87 2.06 19.98
C PRO A 402 -14.58 2.21 19.17
N GLU A 403 -14.01 1.12 18.67
CA GLU A 403 -12.79 1.18 17.88
C GLU A 403 -13.00 1.90 16.54
N ALA A 404 -14.15 1.72 15.89
CA ALA A 404 -14.48 2.39 14.63
C ALA A 404 -14.78 3.88 14.85
N GLU A 405 -15.49 4.23 15.92
CA GLU A 405 -15.80 5.61 16.30
C GLU A 405 -14.51 6.42 16.52
N ILE A 406 -13.55 5.86 17.27
CA ILE A 406 -12.23 6.49 17.45
C ILE A 406 -11.49 6.64 16.12
N GLN A 407 -11.55 5.63 15.22
CA GLN A 407 -10.97 5.78 13.88
C GLN A 407 -11.65 6.90 13.07
N ALA A 408 -12.94 7.16 13.26
CA ALA A 408 -13.64 8.26 12.62
C ALA A 408 -13.11 9.62 13.11
N VAL A 409 -12.87 9.76 14.42
CA VAL A 409 -12.25 10.97 15.00
C VAL A 409 -10.85 11.20 14.43
N TYR A 410 -10.02 10.15 14.33
CA TYR A 410 -8.71 10.26 13.67
C TYR A 410 -8.82 10.66 12.20
N ALA A 411 -9.84 10.17 11.47
CA ALA A 411 -10.08 10.58 10.09
C ALA A 411 -10.43 12.07 9.98
N ILE A 412 -11.25 12.61 10.91
CA ILE A 412 -11.52 14.05 11.00
C ILE A 412 -10.22 14.82 11.27
N GLN A 413 -9.39 14.36 12.22
CA GLN A 413 -8.09 14.96 12.49
C GLN A 413 -7.20 14.98 11.23
N ASN A 414 -7.07 13.84 10.54
CA ASN A 414 -6.29 13.72 9.31
C ASN A 414 -6.81 14.66 8.23
N PHE A 415 -8.13 14.77 8.09
CA PHE A 415 -8.77 15.63 7.10
C PHE A 415 -8.54 17.11 7.36
N VAL A 416 -8.78 17.58 8.59
CA VAL A 416 -8.58 18.98 8.98
C VAL A 416 -7.10 19.38 8.83
N ASN A 417 -6.18 18.50 9.22
CA ASN A 417 -4.74 18.71 9.04
C ASN A 417 -4.37 18.82 7.56
N LYS A 418 -4.90 17.93 6.70
CA LYS A 418 -4.69 17.99 5.24
C LYS A 418 -5.20 19.30 4.62
N LEU A 419 -6.24 19.91 5.20
CA LEU A 419 -6.77 21.20 4.76
C LEU A 419 -6.05 22.41 5.38
N GLU A 420 -4.97 22.20 6.13
CA GLU A 420 -4.21 23.24 6.83
C GLU A 420 -5.05 24.02 7.86
N HIS A 421 -5.93 23.31 8.56
CA HIS A 421 -6.72 23.82 9.69
C HIS A 421 -7.61 25.03 9.37
N PRO A 422 -8.61 24.91 8.47
CA PRO A 422 -9.55 25.99 8.20
C PRO A 422 -10.30 26.40 9.50
N PRO A 423 -10.58 27.71 9.71
CA PRO A 423 -11.22 28.18 10.92
C PRO A 423 -12.56 27.49 11.19
N LYS A 424 -12.78 27.04 12.43
CA LYS A 424 -13.99 26.34 12.90
C LYS A 424 -14.30 25.00 12.23
N MET A 425 -13.43 24.47 11.37
CA MET A 425 -13.70 23.23 10.65
C MET A 425 -13.78 22.01 11.57
N ALA A 426 -12.81 21.85 12.47
CA ALA A 426 -12.80 20.71 13.40
C ALA A 426 -14.03 20.73 14.32
N GLN A 427 -14.34 21.90 14.89
CA GLN A 427 -15.54 22.12 15.71
C GLN A 427 -16.80 21.69 14.95
N LEU A 428 -17.01 22.22 13.73
CA LEU A 428 -18.18 21.88 12.90
C LEU A 428 -18.28 20.36 12.65
N LEU A 429 -17.16 19.70 12.35
CA LEU A 429 -17.17 18.25 12.08
C LEU A 429 -17.42 17.43 13.36
N PHE A 430 -16.94 17.88 14.52
CA PHE A 430 -17.24 17.23 15.80
C PHE A 430 -18.72 17.38 16.14
N ASP A 431 -19.27 18.59 16.01
CA ASP A 431 -20.70 18.87 16.20
C ASP A 431 -21.55 17.96 15.30
N ILE A 432 -21.25 17.86 13.99
CA ILE A 432 -21.99 17.01 13.05
C ILE A 432 -21.90 15.52 13.40
N PHE A 433 -20.72 15.00 13.75
CA PHE A 433 -20.55 13.58 14.04
C PHE A 433 -21.17 13.18 15.39
N TYR A 434 -21.24 14.12 16.33
CA TYR A 434 -21.92 13.96 17.61
C TYR A 434 -23.45 14.04 17.45
N ASP A 435 -23.96 15.12 16.83
CA ASP A 435 -25.39 15.38 16.68
C ASP A 435 -26.12 14.29 15.88
N GLU A 436 -25.42 13.67 14.91
CA GLU A 436 -25.97 12.60 14.07
C GLU A 436 -25.66 11.19 14.61
N GLU A 437 -25.26 11.09 15.88
CA GLU A 437 -25.03 9.83 16.63
C GLU A 437 -23.98 8.90 15.99
N CYS A 438 -23.07 9.44 15.17
CA CYS A 438 -22.03 8.63 14.51
C CYS A 438 -20.85 8.31 15.44
N VAL A 439 -20.53 9.21 16.38
CA VAL A 439 -19.43 9.08 17.34
C VAL A 439 -19.94 9.44 18.72
N SER A 440 -19.75 8.53 19.67
CA SER A 440 -20.13 8.75 21.07
C SER A 440 -19.21 9.74 21.79
N GLU A 441 -19.73 10.32 22.88
CA GLU A 441 -18.96 11.12 23.83
C GLU A 441 -17.70 10.37 24.34
N ASP A 442 -17.85 9.09 24.68
CA ASP A 442 -16.76 8.22 25.12
C ASP A 442 -15.62 8.17 24.09
N ALA A 443 -15.95 8.05 22.79
CA ALA A 443 -14.94 8.00 21.73
C ALA A 443 -14.19 9.33 21.56
N PHE A 444 -14.88 10.46 21.72
CA PHE A 444 -14.23 11.78 21.69
C PHE A 444 -13.29 11.97 22.90
N PHE A 445 -13.72 11.60 24.10
CA PHE A 445 -12.86 11.67 25.28
C PHE A 445 -11.70 10.69 25.22
N GLU A 446 -11.89 9.49 24.67
CA GLU A 446 -10.80 8.52 24.51
C GLU A 446 -9.75 9.06 23.52
N TRP A 447 -10.17 9.66 22.41
CA TRP A 447 -9.25 10.35 21.48
C TRP A 447 -8.49 11.50 22.16
N LEU A 448 -9.16 12.27 23.02
CA LEU A 448 -8.56 13.41 23.74
C LEU A 448 -7.57 12.97 24.83
N ARG A 449 -7.95 11.98 25.65
CA ARG A 449 -7.23 11.58 26.86
C ARG A 449 -6.11 10.58 26.55
N ASN A 450 -6.31 9.70 25.55
CA ASN A 450 -5.41 8.61 25.21
C ASN A 450 -5.01 8.63 23.71
N PRO A 451 -4.36 9.70 23.22
CA PRO A 451 -3.98 9.79 21.81
C PRO A 451 -2.95 8.73 21.41
N ASP A 452 -3.17 8.11 20.25
CA ASP A 452 -2.26 7.15 19.63
C ASP A 452 -0.96 7.87 19.26
N GLN A 453 0.14 7.42 19.84
CA GLN A 453 1.47 8.00 19.61
C GLN A 453 1.94 7.90 18.15
N SER A 454 1.34 7.00 17.36
CA SER A 454 1.59 6.89 15.93
C SER A 454 0.77 7.87 15.07
N GLU A 455 -0.18 8.60 15.66
CA GLU A 455 -1.16 9.47 14.99
C GLU A 455 -1.13 10.91 15.53
N THR A 456 0.08 11.45 15.72
CA THR A 456 0.30 12.76 16.36
C THR A 456 0.10 13.97 15.44
N GLU A 457 0.04 13.76 14.12
CA GLU A 457 -0.02 14.86 13.16
C GLU A 457 -1.38 15.57 13.20
N GLY A 458 -1.36 16.88 13.46
CA GLY A 458 -2.56 17.71 13.56
C GLY A 458 -3.35 17.61 14.87
N HIS A 459 -3.04 16.62 15.73
CA HIS A 459 -3.78 16.35 16.98
C HIS A 459 -3.89 17.58 17.88
N ALA A 460 -2.75 18.17 18.28
CA ALA A 460 -2.74 19.32 19.19
C ALA A 460 -3.50 20.54 18.65
N ILE A 461 -3.51 20.74 17.33
CA ILE A 461 -4.22 21.87 16.73
C ILE A 461 -5.73 21.60 16.72
N VAL A 462 -6.12 20.36 16.38
CA VAL A 462 -7.53 19.94 16.41
C VAL A 462 -8.06 20.03 17.84
N GLU A 463 -7.33 19.48 18.82
CA GLU A 463 -7.63 19.57 20.26
C GLU A 463 -7.89 21.01 20.70
N ILE A 464 -6.96 21.93 20.39
CA ILE A 464 -7.13 23.35 20.73
C ILE A 464 -8.35 23.96 20.05
N SER A 465 -8.59 23.61 18.78
CA SER A 465 -9.69 24.16 17.99
C SER A 465 -11.07 23.62 18.38
N THR A 466 -11.13 22.50 19.10
CA THR A 466 -12.36 21.85 19.58
C THR A 466 -12.54 21.97 21.10
N LYS A 467 -11.81 22.88 21.75
CA LYS A 467 -11.89 23.05 23.21
C LYS A 467 -13.31 23.41 23.68
N ASP A 468 -14.02 24.23 22.91
CA ASP A 468 -15.39 24.64 23.25
C ASP A 468 -16.36 23.45 23.19
N PHE A 469 -16.20 22.54 22.22
CA PHE A 469 -16.93 21.26 22.15
C PHE A 469 -16.77 20.44 23.44
N PHE A 470 -15.53 20.20 23.88
CA PHE A 470 -15.27 19.41 25.09
C PHE A 470 -15.74 20.09 26.36
N THR A 471 -15.62 21.42 26.44
CA THR A 471 -16.14 22.19 27.58
C THR A 471 -17.66 22.04 27.67
N TRP A 472 -18.35 22.00 26.54
CA TRP A 472 -19.78 21.77 26.48
C TRP A 472 -20.17 20.34 26.88
N LEU A 473 -19.45 19.31 26.41
CA LEU A 473 -19.68 17.91 26.83
C LEU A 473 -19.55 17.74 28.35
N GLU A 474 -18.47 18.24 28.95
CA GLU A 474 -18.25 18.16 30.41
C GLU A 474 -19.35 18.87 31.23
N GLN A 475 -19.87 19.99 30.71
CA GLN A 475 -20.99 20.71 31.34
C GLN A 475 -22.29 19.92 31.27
N ALA A 476 -22.59 19.31 30.11
CA ALA A 476 -23.77 18.50 29.92
C ALA A 476 -23.75 17.26 30.83
N GLU A 477 -22.60 16.61 31.01
CA GLU A 477 -22.42 15.49 31.95
C GLU A 477 -22.71 15.93 33.40
N THR A 478 -22.14 17.06 33.83
CA THR A 478 -22.33 17.58 35.20
C THR A 478 -23.80 17.97 35.48
N GLU A 479 -24.48 18.60 34.52
CA GLU A 479 -25.90 18.98 34.67
C GLU A 479 -26.84 17.77 34.77
N LEU A 480 -26.51 16.65 34.10
CA LEU A 480 -27.27 15.40 34.22
C LEU A 480 -27.08 14.74 35.59
N GLU A 481 -25.86 14.70 36.10
CA GLU A 481 -25.57 14.16 37.43
C GLU A 481 -26.26 14.97 38.55
N GLU A 482 -26.21 16.30 38.48
CA GLU A 482 -26.90 17.18 39.45
C GLU A 482 -28.44 17.04 39.37
N GLY A 483 -29.00 16.85 38.18
CA GLY A 483 -30.43 16.62 37.99
C GLY A 483 -30.93 15.28 38.53
N GLU A 484 -30.14 14.20 38.39
CA GLU A 484 -30.48 12.89 38.95
C GLU A 484 -30.42 12.85 40.49
N GLU A 485 -29.51 13.61 41.10
CA GLU A 485 -29.44 13.77 42.56
C GLU A 485 -30.64 14.56 43.13
N GLU A 486 -31.15 15.53 42.37
CA GLU A 486 -32.34 16.31 42.74
C GLU A 486 -33.66 15.55 42.55
N GLU A 487 -33.78 14.68 41.54
CA GLU A 487 -34.98 13.83 41.34
C GLU A 487 -35.01 12.57 42.23
N GLY A 488 -33.86 12.16 42.76
CA GLY A 488 -33.72 11.02 43.68
C GLY A 488 -33.91 11.35 45.18
N SER A 489 -34.07 12.62 45.53
CA SER A 489 -34.25 13.14 46.90
C SER A 489 -35.71 13.51 47.20
#